data_AF-F8QXL1-F1
#
_entry.id   AF-F8QXL1-F1
#
_cell.length_a   1.000
_cell.length_b   1.000
_cell.length_c   1.000
_cell.angle_alpha   90.00
_cell.angle_beta   90.00
_cell.angle_gamma   90.00
#
_symmetry.space_group_name_H-M   'P 1'
#
loop_
_entity.id
_entity.type
_entity.pdbx_description
1 polymer ?
#
loop_
_entity_poly.entity_id
_entity_poly.type
_entity_poly.pdbx_seq_one_letter_code
_entity_poly.pdbx_strand_id
1 'polypeptide(L)'
;ARELYDLDLRLAAEMRVKERASEPWRYQAVAVVRRNTIRSVADMKGAKSCHTGYARNTGWNIPFSHLLEMGQIQMQCDTSATVVEHDIKAVNAYFGQACIPGPWVP
;
A
#
# COMPACT_ATOMS: atom_id res chain seq x y z
N ALA A 1 -9.91 2.48 -12.53
CA ALA A 1 -8.46 2.69 -12.72
C ALA A 1 -8.05 2.75 -14.19
N ARG A 2 -8.42 1.77 -15.04
CA ARG A 2 -8.13 1.83 -16.50
C ARG A 2 -8.80 3.00 -17.24
N GLU A 3 -9.93 3.51 -16.74
CA GLU A 3 -10.65 4.65 -17.34
C GLU A 3 -10.13 6.04 -16.91
N LEU A 4 -9.20 6.12 -15.94
CA LEU A 4 -8.69 7.40 -15.41
C LEU A 4 -7.39 7.87 -16.07
N TYR A 5 -6.76 7.03 -16.88
CA TYR A 5 -5.50 7.33 -17.56
C TYR A 5 -5.70 7.16 -19.06
N ASP A 6 -6.27 8.17 -19.72
CA ASP A 6 -6.13 8.31 -21.17
C ASP A 6 -4.72 8.84 -21.44
N LEU A 7 -3.80 7.91 -21.65
CA LEU A 7 -2.41 8.22 -21.91
C LEU A 7 -2.11 7.62 -23.28
N ASP A 8 -1.86 8.51 -24.26
CA ASP A 8 -1.14 8.19 -25.50
C ASP A 8 0.33 7.84 -25.16
N LEU A 9 0.47 6.81 -24.32
CA LEU A 9 1.71 6.30 -23.76
C LEU A 9 2.33 5.40 -24.81
N ARG A 10 3.42 5.87 -25.42
CA ARG A 10 4.26 5.06 -26.28
C ARG A 10 5.33 4.39 -25.42
N LEU A 11 5.31 3.06 -25.37
CA LEU A 11 6.33 2.27 -24.69
C LEU A 11 7.68 2.48 -25.37
N ALA A 12 8.59 3.21 -24.72
CA ALA A 12 9.92 3.45 -25.28
C ALA A 12 10.84 2.21 -25.13
N ALA A 13 10.81 1.54 -23.98
CA ALA A 13 11.51 0.29 -23.72
C ALA A 13 10.93 -0.40 -22.47
N GLU A 14 10.95 -1.73 -22.45
CA GLU A 14 10.63 -2.53 -21.27
C GLU A 14 11.82 -3.42 -20.91
N MET A 15 12.28 -3.35 -19.66
CA MET A 15 13.37 -4.19 -19.15
C MET A 15 12.80 -5.24 -18.19
N ARG A 16 13.03 -6.52 -18.50
CA ARG A 16 12.58 -7.66 -17.71
C ARG A 16 13.76 -8.53 -17.32
N VAL A 17 13.63 -9.20 -16.17
CA VAL A 17 14.54 -10.28 -15.77
C VAL A 17 14.24 -11.47 -16.69
N LYS A 18 15.28 -12.04 -17.32
CA LYS A 18 15.14 -13.03 -18.40
C LYS A 18 14.25 -14.22 -18.01
N GLU A 19 14.41 -14.70 -16.78
CA GLU A 19 13.70 -15.85 -16.22
C GLU A 19 12.21 -15.55 -15.97
N ARG A 20 11.82 -14.26 -15.91
CA ARG A 20 10.45 -13.80 -15.64
C ARG A 20 9.89 -12.96 -16.79
N ALA A 21 10.46 -13.09 -17.99
CA ALA A 21 10.08 -12.27 -19.14
C ALA A 21 8.60 -12.45 -19.55
N SER A 22 8.05 -13.65 -19.35
CA SER A 22 6.66 -14.00 -19.65
C SER A 22 5.67 -13.69 -18.53
N GLU A 23 6.13 -13.25 -17.34
CA GLU A 23 5.22 -12.92 -16.25
C GLU A 23 4.51 -11.60 -16.52
N PRO A 24 3.21 -11.46 -16.21
CA PRO A 24 2.48 -10.22 -16.45
C PRO A 24 3.03 -9.03 -15.63
N TRP A 25 3.66 -9.30 -14.48
CA TRP A 25 4.21 -8.30 -13.56
C TRP A 25 5.60 -8.69 -13.08
N ARG A 26 6.42 -7.70 -12.67
CA ARG A 26 7.77 -7.94 -12.12
C ARG A 26 7.75 -8.64 -10.75
N TYR A 27 6.77 -8.30 -9.92
CA TYR A 27 6.53 -8.89 -8.60
C TYR A 27 5.08 -8.62 -8.17
N GLN A 28 4.56 -9.42 -7.25
CA GLN A 28 3.23 -9.24 -6.66
C GLN A 28 3.36 -8.70 -5.24
N ALA A 29 2.46 -7.80 -4.85
CA ALA A 29 2.30 -7.40 -3.46
C ALA A 29 1.51 -8.46 -2.71
N VAL A 30 2.02 -8.88 -1.55
CA VAL A 30 1.35 -9.86 -0.69
C VAL A 30 1.42 -9.41 0.76
N ALA A 31 0.36 -9.68 1.51
CA ALA A 31 0.36 -9.56 2.96
C ALA A 31 0.69 -10.93 3.57
N VAL A 32 1.77 -10.99 4.36
CA VAL A 32 2.17 -12.23 5.04
C VAL A 32 1.69 -12.17 6.48
N VAL A 33 0.94 -13.19 6.89
CA VAL A 33 0.33 -13.28 8.22
C VAL A 33 0.69 -14.59 8.89
N ARG A 34 0.57 -14.64 10.22
CA ARG A 34 0.68 -15.92 10.95
C ARG A 34 -0.53 -16.79 10.62
N ARG A 35 -0.30 -18.09 10.50
CA ARG A 35 -1.38 -19.06 10.27
C ARG A 35 -2.39 -18.97 11.41
N ASN A 36 -3.68 -19.07 11.08
CA ASN A 36 -4.81 -19.07 12.00
C ASN A 36 -5.07 -17.76 12.79
N THR A 37 -4.34 -16.67 12.54
CA THR A 37 -4.59 -15.38 13.21
C THR A 37 -5.45 -14.42 12.40
N ILE A 38 -5.26 -14.39 11.08
CA ILE A 38 -5.91 -13.44 10.17
C ILE A 38 -6.42 -14.27 8.98
N ARG A 39 -7.73 -14.24 8.74
CA ARG A 39 -8.40 -14.97 7.64
C ARG A 39 -8.92 -14.02 6.56
N SER A 40 -9.16 -12.77 6.92
CA SER A 40 -9.62 -11.73 6.02
C SER A 40 -8.83 -10.43 6.22
N VAL A 41 -8.94 -9.50 5.27
CA VAL A 41 -8.39 -8.15 5.43
C VAL A 41 -8.95 -7.48 6.68
N ALA A 42 -10.25 -7.64 6.96
CA ALA A 42 -10.91 -7.01 8.12
C ALA A 42 -10.33 -7.49 9.47
N ASP A 43 -9.84 -8.72 9.55
CA ASP A 43 -9.22 -9.28 10.76
C ASP A 43 -7.87 -8.61 11.09
N MET A 44 -7.32 -7.81 10.16
CA MET A 44 -6.09 -7.05 10.40
C MET A 44 -6.31 -5.81 11.28
N LYS A 45 -7.56 -5.41 11.52
CA LYS A 45 -7.88 -4.27 12.39
C LYS A 45 -7.41 -4.55 13.82
N GLY A 46 -6.59 -3.65 14.36
CA GLY A 46 -5.95 -3.77 15.68
C GLY A 46 -4.73 -4.70 15.70
N ALA A 47 -4.37 -5.33 14.58
CA ALA A 47 -3.15 -6.11 14.47
C ALA A 47 -1.93 -5.20 14.24
N LYS A 48 -0.74 -5.65 14.64
CA LYS A 48 0.50 -4.92 14.37
C LYS A 48 0.91 -5.08 12.90
N SER A 49 1.36 -4.00 12.27
CA SER A 49 1.80 -4.01 10.87
C SER A 49 3.30 -3.75 10.71
N CYS A 50 3.90 -4.39 9.71
CA CYS A 50 5.30 -4.21 9.33
C CYS A 50 5.37 -3.81 7.86
N HIS A 51 5.98 -2.67 7.58
CA HIS A 51 6.04 -2.08 6.24
C HIS A 51 7.48 -1.96 5.76
N THR A 52 7.67 -1.95 4.44
CA THR A 52 9.01 -1.77 3.85
C THR A 52 9.51 -0.33 3.95
N GLY A 53 8.64 0.63 4.26
CA GLY A 53 8.90 2.07 4.34
C GLY A 53 7.77 2.90 3.72
N TYR A 54 7.64 4.16 4.14
CA TYR A 54 6.60 5.09 3.67
C TYR A 54 6.72 5.34 2.16
N ALA A 55 5.59 5.54 1.49
CA ALA A 55 5.49 5.80 0.04
C ALA A 55 6.11 4.74 -0.90
N ARG A 56 6.53 3.57 -0.38
CA ARG A 56 7.02 2.45 -1.20
C ARG A 56 5.86 1.64 -1.78
N ASN A 57 6.09 0.94 -2.90
CA ASN A 57 5.04 0.16 -3.58
C ASN A 57 4.39 -0.92 -2.70
N THR A 58 5.06 -2.07 -2.54
CA THR A 58 4.49 -3.26 -1.90
C THR A 58 4.26 -3.10 -0.40
N GLY A 59 5.07 -2.27 0.26
CA GLY A 59 4.95 -2.05 1.70
C GLY A 59 4.10 -0.86 2.11
N TRP A 60 3.66 0.02 1.20
CA TRP A 60 2.86 1.19 1.57
C TRP A 60 1.74 1.46 0.58
N ASN A 61 2.04 1.94 -0.63
CA ASN A 61 1.03 2.43 -1.57
C ASN A 61 0.00 1.35 -1.91
N ILE A 62 0.45 0.13 -2.23
CA ILE A 62 -0.46 -0.97 -2.58
C ILE A 62 -1.37 -1.36 -1.40
N PRO A 63 -0.85 -1.71 -0.21
CA PRO A 63 -1.72 -2.06 0.92
C PRO A 63 -2.58 -0.89 1.40
N PHE A 64 -2.07 0.34 1.37
CA PHE A 64 -2.83 1.53 1.77
C PHE A 64 -4.03 1.77 0.84
N SER A 65 -3.79 1.80 -0.48
CA SER A 65 -4.87 1.94 -1.46
C SER A 65 -5.86 0.78 -1.39
N HIS A 66 -5.39 -0.44 -1.18
CA HIS A 66 -6.28 -1.59 -1.03
C HIS A 66 -7.17 -1.49 0.21
N LEU A 67 -6.63 -1.03 1.35
CA LEU A 67 -7.41 -0.81 2.57
C LEU A 67 -8.43 0.33 2.41
N LEU A 68 -8.07 1.40 1.67
CA LEU A 68 -8.98 2.49 1.33
C LEU A 68 -10.15 2.00 0.47
N GLU A 69 -9.86 1.28 -0.61
CA GLU A 69 -10.86 0.74 -1.52
C GLU A 69 -11.81 -0.23 -0.81
N MET A 70 -11.29 -1.02 0.11
CA MET A 70 -12.07 -1.95 0.95
C MET A 70 -12.81 -1.26 2.11
N GLY A 71 -12.71 0.07 2.24
CA GLY A 71 -13.33 0.85 3.32
C GLY A 71 -12.81 0.52 4.72
N GLN A 72 -11.65 -0.12 4.83
CA GLN A 72 -11.03 -0.52 6.10
C GLN A 72 -10.35 0.66 6.80
N ILE A 73 -9.77 1.55 5.99
CA ILE A 73 -9.26 2.85 6.45
C ILE A 73 -10.01 3.96 5.73
N GLN A 74 -10.05 5.15 6.35
CA GLN A 74 -10.71 6.32 5.80
C GLN A 74 -9.78 7.52 5.88
N MET A 75 -9.75 8.31 4.82
CA MET A 75 -9.09 9.61 4.83
C MET A 75 -9.96 10.60 5.60
N GLN A 76 -9.38 11.28 6.57
CA GLN A 76 -10.04 12.36 7.28
C GLN A 76 -9.89 13.66 6.49
N CYS A 77 -10.98 14.38 6.31
CA CYS A 77 -10.93 15.73 5.74
C CYS A 77 -10.62 16.74 6.85
N ASP A 78 -9.37 16.76 7.33
CA ASP A 78 -8.90 17.76 8.27
C ASP A 78 -7.81 18.62 7.62
N THR A 79 -8.12 19.91 7.41
CA THR A 79 -7.23 20.84 6.70
C THR A 79 -6.03 21.29 7.52
N SER A 80 -5.94 20.92 8.80
CA SER A 80 -4.82 21.29 9.67
C SER A 80 -3.64 20.31 9.62
N ALA A 81 -3.85 19.11 9.09
CA ALA A 81 -2.82 18.09 8.94
C ALA A 81 -2.37 17.95 7.48
N THR A 82 -1.08 17.65 7.31
CA THR A 82 -0.47 17.33 6.02
C THR A 82 -0.98 15.97 5.50
N VAL A 83 -0.84 15.74 4.19
CA VAL A 83 -1.21 14.46 3.57
C VAL A 83 -0.50 13.29 4.25
N VAL A 84 0.79 13.44 4.58
CA VAL A 84 1.56 12.41 5.27
C VAL A 84 0.96 12.11 6.65
N GLU A 85 0.61 13.14 7.42
CA GLU A 85 0.00 12.96 8.73
C GLU A 85 -1.36 12.28 8.64
N HIS A 86 -2.16 12.58 7.61
CA HIS A 86 -3.43 11.90 7.37
C HIS A 86 -3.24 10.41 7.08
N ASP A 87 -2.33 10.07 6.17
CA ASP A 87 -2.04 8.70 5.81
C ASP A 87 -1.60 7.90 7.04
N ILE A 88 -0.69 8.47 7.83
CA ILE A 88 -0.18 7.84 9.05
C ILE A 88 -1.28 7.72 10.12
N LYS A 89 -2.11 8.75 10.31
CA LYS A 89 -3.25 8.70 11.24
C LYS A 89 -4.24 7.61 10.84
N ALA A 90 -4.55 7.47 9.55
CA ALA A 90 -5.47 6.45 9.04
C ALA A 90 -4.92 5.03 9.28
N VAL A 91 -3.65 4.79 8.97
CA VAL A 91 -2.97 3.50 9.23
C VAL A 91 -2.91 3.21 10.73
N ASN A 92 -2.59 4.21 11.56
CA ASN A 92 -2.54 4.06 13.00
C ASN A 92 -3.92 3.76 13.60
N ALA A 93 -4.98 4.41 13.13
CA ALA A 93 -6.35 4.14 13.58
C ALA A 93 -6.81 2.71 13.26
N TYR A 94 -6.26 2.10 12.20
CA TYR A 94 -6.60 0.75 11.79
C TYR A 94 -5.77 -0.32 12.48
N PHE A 95 -4.44 -0.19 12.49
CA PHE A 95 -3.52 -1.21 13.04
C PHE A 95 -3.13 -0.97 14.50
N GLY A 96 -3.19 0.27 14.98
CA GLY A 96 -2.75 0.68 16.33
C GLY A 96 -1.23 0.74 16.51
N GLN A 97 -0.46 -0.19 15.92
CA GLN A 97 1.01 -0.14 15.93
C GLN A 97 1.58 -0.56 14.58
N ALA A 98 2.53 0.22 14.07
CA ALA A 98 3.17 -0.02 12.78
C ALA A 98 4.68 0.23 12.84
N CYS A 99 5.46 -0.57 12.11
CA CYS A 99 6.87 -0.27 11.81
C CYS A 99 6.98 0.19 10.35
N ILE A 100 7.34 1.46 10.14
CA ILE A 100 7.45 2.10 8.82
C ILE A 100 8.81 2.81 8.73
N PRO A 101 9.87 2.15 8.25
CA PRO A 101 11.22 2.70 8.27
C PRO A 101 11.44 3.81 7.22
N GLY A 102 12.44 4.66 7.48
CA GLY A 102 12.88 5.73 6.58
C GLY A 102 12.23 7.09 6.87
N PRO A 103 12.70 8.16 6.21
CA PRO A 103 12.08 9.48 6.32
C PRO A 103 10.69 9.47 5.67
N TRP A 104 9.69 10.04 6.33
CA TRP A 104 8.32 10.13 5.82
C TRP A 104 8.05 11.45 5.09
N VAL A 105 8.80 12.48 5.48
CA VAL A 105 8.87 13.78 4.84
C VAL A 105 10.32 14.05 4.43
N PRO A 106 10.55 14.72 3.28
CA PRO A 106 11.88 15.15 2.85
C PRO A 106 12.58 16.08 3.85
#